data_AF-A0A1N7JEL8-F1
#
_entry.id   AF-A0A1N7JEL8-F1
#
_cell.length_a   1.000
_cell.length_b   1.000
_cell.length_c   1.000
_cell.angle_alpha   90.00
_cell.angle_beta   90.00
_cell.angle_gamma   90.00
#
_symmetry.space_group_name_H-M   'P 1'
#
loop_
_entity.id
_entity.type
_entity.pdbx_description
1 polymer ?
#
loop_
_entity_poly.entity_id
_entity_poly.type
_entity_poly.pdbx_seq_one_letter_code
_entity_poly.pdbx_strand_id
1 'polypeptide(L)'
;MSLIETSEIFRDMEKNGNLDKKFYATLGRWKLKKETEVLEIIFSEDYLKSEENRRAFNYHWNNLKNQLPDYEERFKLILEFFTSEFAKKIIDSHERYKISSSYFNLSLNSSPNIGGVKYPSVKSDYLGYNLALLPEFLEENFELANVSLLEIDKKGKSTTVEIVNNVVDFGENLKNFTWENKDFN
;
A
#
# COMPACT_ATOMS: atom_id res chain seq x y z
N MET A 1 -4.12 -0.77 3.60
CA MET A 1 -4.71 -1.03 2.27
C MET A 1 -6.06 -0.33 2.22
N SER A 2 -6.33 0.45 1.17
CA SER A 2 -7.54 1.28 1.05
C SER A 2 -8.74 0.50 0.48
N LEU A 3 -9.98 0.90 0.82
CA LEU A 3 -11.21 0.35 0.21
C LEU A 3 -11.21 0.48 -1.32
N ILE A 4 -10.55 1.52 -1.85
CA ILE A 4 -10.37 1.76 -3.29
C ILE A 4 -9.52 0.65 -3.93
N GLU A 5 -8.57 0.07 -3.19
CA GLU A 5 -7.66 -0.96 -3.71
C GLU A 5 -8.29 -2.35 -3.71
N THR A 6 -9.15 -2.61 -2.72
CA THR A 6 -9.73 -3.92 -2.45
C THR A 6 -11.10 -4.10 -3.12
N SER A 7 -11.96 -3.07 -3.13
CA SER A 7 -13.33 -3.21 -3.61
C SER A 7 -13.53 -2.70 -5.04
N GLU A 8 -13.97 -3.58 -5.94
CA GLU A 8 -14.30 -3.24 -7.34
C GLU A 8 -15.31 -2.11 -7.49
N ILE A 9 -16.20 -1.96 -6.50
CA ILE A 9 -17.23 -0.92 -6.47
C ILE A 9 -16.61 0.47 -6.47
N PHE A 10 -15.42 0.62 -5.86
CA PHE A 10 -14.72 1.91 -5.71
C PHE A 10 -13.56 2.10 -6.69
N ARG A 11 -13.24 1.10 -7.54
CA ARG A 11 -12.10 1.15 -8.48
C ARG A 11 -12.32 2.08 -9.69
N ASP A 12 -13.57 2.46 -9.98
CA ASP A 12 -13.92 3.32 -11.12
C ASP A 12 -15.18 4.13 -10.81
N MET A 13 -15.03 5.21 -10.04
CA MET A 13 -16.14 6.04 -9.55
C MET A 13 -16.99 6.65 -10.68
N GLU A 14 -16.42 6.82 -11.89
CA GLU A 14 -17.15 7.31 -13.06
C GLU A 14 -18.07 6.22 -13.65
N LYS A 15 -17.60 4.98 -13.76
CA LYS A 15 -18.45 3.86 -14.23
C LYS A 15 -19.42 3.36 -13.16
N ASN A 16 -18.98 3.32 -11.91
CA ASN A 16 -19.70 2.71 -10.78
C ASN A 16 -20.46 3.73 -9.93
N GLY A 17 -20.51 5.00 -10.37
CA GLY A 17 -21.13 6.11 -9.64
C GLY A 17 -22.64 5.99 -9.43
N ASN A 18 -23.30 5.08 -10.14
CA ASN A 18 -24.75 4.82 -10.03
C ASN A 18 -25.08 3.43 -9.43
N LEU A 19 -24.07 2.71 -8.94
CA LEU A 19 -24.29 1.40 -8.33
C LEU A 19 -24.70 1.55 -6.87
N ASP A 20 -25.83 0.93 -6.53
CA ASP A 20 -26.26 0.76 -5.15
C ASP A 20 -25.79 -0.59 -4.64
N LYS A 21 -25.01 -0.59 -3.55
CA LYS A 21 -24.48 -1.83 -2.98
C LYS A 21 -24.19 -1.67 -1.50
N LYS A 22 -24.66 -2.65 -0.74
CA LYS A 22 -24.38 -2.82 0.68
C LYS A 22 -23.50 -4.05 0.89
N PHE A 23 -22.40 -3.89 1.61
CA PHE A 23 -21.48 -5.00 1.89
C PHE A 23 -20.67 -4.73 3.16
N TYR A 24 -20.01 -5.78 3.66
CA TYR A 24 -19.13 -5.69 4.83
C TYR A 24 -17.66 -5.75 4.42
N ALA A 25 -16.81 -5.03 5.15
CA ALA A 25 -15.36 -5.06 5.00
C ALA A 25 -14.68 -5.05 6.36
N THR A 26 -13.53 -5.72 6.46
CA THR A 26 -12.72 -5.70 7.68
C THR A 26 -11.61 -4.67 7.57
N LEU A 27 -11.46 -3.82 8.57
CA LEU A 27 -10.39 -2.82 8.67
C LEU A 27 -9.46 -3.17 9.83
N GLY A 28 -8.20 -3.50 9.51
CA GLY A 28 -7.14 -3.66 10.50
C GLY A 28 -6.35 -2.37 10.69
N ARG A 29 -6.24 -1.90 11.93
CA ARG A 29 -5.38 -0.78 12.32
C ARG A 29 -4.09 -1.32 12.93
N TRP A 30 -2.98 -1.05 12.27
CA TRP A 30 -1.65 -1.42 12.75
C TRP A 30 -0.96 -0.21 13.38
N LYS A 31 -0.22 -0.45 14.45
CA LYS A 31 0.62 0.54 15.13
C LYS A 31 2.08 0.14 14.97
N LEU A 32 2.92 1.13 14.71
CA LEU A 32 4.36 0.95 14.68
C LEU A 32 4.89 0.86 16.12
N LYS A 33 5.65 -0.20 16.43
CA LYS A 33 6.30 -0.42 17.73
C LYS A 33 7.64 0.31 17.83
N LYS A 34 8.34 0.44 16.71
CA LYS A 34 9.68 1.03 16.59
C LYS A 34 9.88 1.65 15.21
N GLU A 35 10.66 2.71 15.14
CA GLU A 35 11.00 3.36 13.87
C GLU A 35 11.63 2.36 12.90
N THR A 36 11.23 2.43 11.64
CA THR A 36 11.48 1.37 10.68
C THR A 36 11.63 1.94 9.28
N GLU A 37 12.51 1.35 8.47
CA GLU A 37 12.80 1.82 7.12
C GLU A 37 12.24 0.86 6.06
N VAL A 38 11.71 1.45 4.99
CA VAL A 38 11.22 0.72 3.82
C VAL A 38 11.76 1.38 2.56
N LEU A 39 11.99 0.57 1.52
CA LEU A 39 12.36 1.07 0.20
C LEU A 39 11.21 1.89 -0.37
N GLU A 40 11.47 3.14 -0.76
CA GLU A 40 10.46 3.99 -1.39
C GLU A 40 10.64 4.02 -2.92
N ILE A 41 9.60 3.60 -3.64
CA ILE A 41 9.55 3.60 -5.10
C ILE A 41 8.72 4.81 -5.54
N ILE A 42 9.36 5.84 -6.11
CA ILE A 42 8.67 7.13 -6.35
C ILE A 42 9.07 7.86 -7.63
N PHE A 43 9.96 7.28 -8.44
CA PHE A 43 10.50 7.92 -9.64
C PHE A 43 9.55 7.72 -10.84
N SER A 44 8.37 8.31 -10.78
CA SER A 44 7.43 8.35 -11.90
C SER A 44 6.77 9.71 -12.00
N GLU A 45 6.63 10.25 -13.20
CA GLU A 45 5.97 11.55 -13.40
C GLU A 45 4.50 11.51 -12.94
N ASP A 46 3.83 10.36 -13.12
CA ASP A 46 2.48 10.11 -12.63
C ASP A 46 2.37 10.25 -11.10
N TYR A 47 3.47 10.00 -10.36
CA TYR A 47 3.53 10.13 -8.90
C TYR A 47 3.48 11.58 -8.44
N LEU A 48 3.94 12.51 -9.27
CA LEU A 48 4.11 13.91 -8.91
C LEU A 48 2.77 14.68 -8.88
N LYS A 49 1.63 14.00 -9.03
CA LYS A 49 0.29 14.60 -8.92
C LYS A 49 0.03 15.14 -7.49
N SER A 50 0.49 14.45 -6.44
CA SER A 50 0.31 14.88 -5.04
C SER A 50 1.50 15.70 -4.52
N GLU A 51 1.26 16.64 -3.60
CA GLU A 51 2.33 17.44 -3.00
C GLU A 51 3.29 16.60 -2.15
N GLU A 52 2.76 15.64 -1.40
CA GLU A 52 3.54 14.71 -0.58
C GLU A 52 4.54 13.92 -1.45
N ASN A 53 4.07 13.36 -2.58
CA ASN A 53 4.93 12.60 -3.48
C ASN A 53 5.99 13.49 -4.13
N ARG A 54 5.65 14.73 -4.50
CA ARG A 54 6.64 15.70 -5.01
C ARG A 54 7.73 15.98 -3.98
N ARG A 55 7.38 16.14 -2.71
CA ARG A 55 8.36 16.37 -1.63
C ARG A 55 9.29 15.17 -1.46
N ALA A 56 8.73 13.96 -1.41
CA ALA A 56 9.50 12.73 -1.29
C ALA A 56 10.40 12.49 -2.52
N PHE A 57 9.89 12.70 -3.74
CA PHE A 57 10.69 12.66 -4.96
C PHE A 57 11.88 13.63 -4.89
N ASN A 58 11.63 14.91 -4.57
CA ASN A 58 12.68 15.92 -4.51
C ASN A 58 13.72 15.60 -3.44
N TYR A 59 13.30 15.07 -2.29
CA TYR A 59 14.21 14.63 -1.23
C TYR A 59 15.17 13.54 -1.74
N HIS A 60 14.63 12.45 -2.30
CA HIS A 60 15.45 11.34 -2.81
C HIS A 60 16.32 11.75 -3.99
N TRP A 61 15.77 12.57 -4.89
CA TRP A 61 16.49 13.05 -6.07
C TRP A 61 17.66 13.97 -5.71
N ASN A 62 17.47 14.89 -4.76
CA ASN A 62 18.54 15.75 -4.28
C ASN A 62 19.63 14.95 -3.55
N ASN A 63 19.25 13.95 -2.76
CA ASN A 63 20.21 13.07 -2.10
C ASN A 63 21.05 12.29 -3.12
N LEU A 64 20.42 11.73 -4.15
CA LEU A 64 21.10 11.01 -5.22
C LEU A 64 22.08 11.92 -5.98
N LYS A 65 21.64 13.13 -6.38
CA LYS A 65 22.50 14.11 -7.07
C LYS A 65 23.74 14.47 -6.25
N ASN A 66 23.59 14.64 -4.94
CA ASN A 66 24.69 14.98 -4.06
C ASN A 66 25.67 13.82 -3.88
N GLN A 67 25.19 12.58 -3.93
CA GLN A 67 26.03 11.39 -3.76
C GLN A 67 26.73 10.97 -5.06
N LEU A 68 26.06 11.10 -6.21
CA LEU A 68 26.50 10.55 -7.50
C LEU A 68 26.25 11.53 -8.66
N PRO A 69 26.88 12.72 -8.64
CA PRO A 69 26.59 13.80 -9.61
C PRO A 69 26.87 13.40 -11.06
N ASP A 70 27.91 12.60 -11.32
CA ASP A 70 28.32 12.21 -12.68
C ASP A 70 27.39 11.18 -13.34
N TYR A 71 26.46 10.60 -12.59
CA TYR A 71 25.59 9.51 -13.03
C TYR A 71 24.11 9.85 -13.00
N GLU A 72 23.76 11.12 -12.78
CA GLU A 72 22.38 11.59 -12.57
C GLU A 72 21.40 11.01 -13.61
N GLU A 73 21.66 11.25 -14.90
CA GLU A 73 20.76 10.82 -15.98
C GLU A 73 20.61 9.29 -16.03
N ARG A 74 21.69 8.55 -15.78
CA ARG A 74 21.67 7.08 -15.81
C ARG A 74 20.84 6.53 -14.66
N PHE A 75 21.02 7.06 -13.45
CA PHE A 75 20.22 6.64 -12.30
C PHE A 75 18.76 7.03 -12.47
N LYS A 76 18.45 8.20 -13.05
CA LYS A 76 17.08 8.59 -13.36
C LYS A 76 16.37 7.51 -14.17
N LEU A 77 16.98 7.11 -15.29
CA LEU A 77 16.43 6.10 -16.19
C LEU A 77 16.23 4.74 -15.50
N ILE A 78 17.19 4.33 -14.68
CA ILE A 78 17.11 3.06 -13.93
C ILE A 78 15.97 3.10 -12.90
N LEU A 79 15.86 4.19 -12.14
CA LEU A 79 14.86 4.36 -11.10
C LEU A 79 13.45 4.51 -11.68
N GLU A 80 13.32 5.20 -12.82
CA GLU A 80 12.08 5.29 -13.58
C GLU A 80 11.65 3.93 -14.11
N PHE A 81 12.60 3.17 -14.67
CA PHE A 81 12.33 1.80 -15.11
C PHE A 81 11.78 0.95 -13.97
N PHE A 82 12.47 0.87 -12.83
CA PHE A 82 11.97 0.07 -11.71
C PHE A 82 10.64 0.60 -11.18
N THR A 83 10.45 1.91 -11.09
CA THR A 83 9.16 2.47 -10.68
C THR A 83 8.01 2.04 -11.60
N SER A 84 8.25 2.00 -12.91
CA SER A 84 7.26 1.50 -13.88
C SER A 84 6.94 0.01 -13.67
N GLU A 85 7.91 -0.78 -13.20
CA GLU A 85 7.73 -2.20 -12.91
C GLU A 85 6.87 -2.44 -11.66
N PHE A 86 6.91 -1.54 -10.67
CA PHE A 86 5.99 -1.55 -9.52
C PHE A 86 4.62 -0.94 -9.84
N ALA A 87 4.54 -0.03 -10.82
CA ALA A 87 3.34 0.73 -11.17
C ALA A 87 2.54 0.17 -12.37
N LYS A 88 2.64 -1.14 -12.65
CA LYS A 88 1.93 -1.76 -13.78
C LYS A 88 0.41 -1.68 -13.62
N LYS A 89 -0.28 -1.13 -14.63
CA LYS A 89 -1.75 -1.03 -14.71
C LYS A 89 -2.44 -2.36 -15.04
N ILE A 90 -1.81 -3.18 -15.86
CA ILE A 90 -2.35 -4.46 -16.33
C ILE A 90 -1.45 -5.57 -15.81
N ILE A 91 -2.05 -6.48 -15.04
CA ILE A 91 -1.37 -7.62 -14.43
C ILE A 91 -2.17 -8.85 -14.81
N ASP A 92 -1.74 -9.48 -15.90
CA ASP A 92 -2.35 -10.65 -16.52
C ASP A 92 -1.67 -11.96 -16.09
N SER A 93 -0.49 -11.88 -15.47
CA SER A 93 0.31 -13.02 -15.05
C SER A 93 1.22 -12.67 -13.86
N HIS A 94 1.45 -13.66 -12.98
CA HIS A 94 2.41 -13.56 -11.88
C HIS A 94 3.84 -13.27 -12.36
N GLU A 95 4.17 -13.67 -13.59
CA GLU A 95 5.51 -13.43 -14.15
C GLU A 95 5.84 -11.95 -14.32
N ARG A 96 4.83 -11.09 -14.39
CA ARG A 96 4.99 -9.64 -14.51
C ARG A 96 5.63 -9.01 -13.27
N TYR A 97 5.64 -9.69 -12.12
CA TYR A 97 6.28 -9.21 -10.89
C TYR A 97 7.74 -9.63 -10.74
N LYS A 98 8.27 -10.48 -11.63
CA LYS A 98 9.65 -11.01 -11.48
C LYS A 98 10.70 -9.90 -11.35
N ILE A 99 10.57 -8.82 -12.12
CA ILE A 99 11.53 -7.71 -12.11
C ILE A 99 11.42 -6.89 -10.82
N SER A 100 10.21 -6.49 -10.41
CA SER A 100 10.00 -5.73 -9.17
C SER A 100 10.38 -6.54 -7.94
N SER A 101 10.03 -7.83 -7.89
CA SER A 101 10.48 -8.75 -6.83
C SER A 101 12.00 -8.90 -6.81
N SER A 102 12.65 -9.04 -7.97
CA SER A 102 14.11 -9.18 -8.05
C SER A 102 14.81 -7.91 -7.58
N TYR A 103 14.32 -6.74 -7.96
CA TYR A 103 14.87 -5.46 -7.50
C TYR A 103 14.73 -5.27 -5.99
N PHE A 104 13.56 -5.64 -5.43
CA PHE A 104 13.37 -5.62 -3.98
C PHE A 104 14.36 -6.56 -3.28
N ASN A 105 14.54 -7.78 -3.78
CA ASN A 105 15.52 -8.73 -3.23
C ASN A 105 16.96 -8.20 -3.29
N LEU A 106 17.36 -7.53 -4.37
CA LEU A 106 18.67 -6.87 -4.46
C LEU A 106 18.82 -5.76 -3.41
N SER A 107 17.76 -5.01 -3.16
CA SER A 107 17.74 -3.94 -2.16
C SER A 107 17.87 -4.50 -0.73
N LEU A 108 17.18 -5.61 -0.43
CA LEU A 108 17.31 -6.33 0.85
C LEU A 108 18.76 -6.79 1.10
N ASN A 109 19.42 -7.34 0.08
CA ASN A 109 20.80 -7.79 0.20
C ASN A 109 21.80 -6.63 0.40
N SER A 110 21.45 -5.43 -0.06
CA SER A 110 22.32 -4.24 0.02
C SER A 110 22.10 -3.43 1.28
N SER A 111 20.92 -3.55 1.91
CA SER A 111 20.50 -2.76 3.06
C SER A 111 19.72 -3.64 4.05
N PRO A 112 20.38 -4.25 5.05
CA PRO A 112 19.76 -5.23 5.94
C PRO A 112 18.65 -4.67 6.84
N ASN A 113 18.52 -3.34 6.94
CA ASN A 113 17.51 -2.69 7.77
C ASN A 113 16.19 -2.41 7.00
N ILE A 114 16.17 -2.64 5.69
CA ILE A 114 14.95 -2.52 4.88
C ILE A 114 14.16 -3.82 5.04
N GLY A 115 12.92 -3.74 5.52
CA GLY A 115 12.04 -4.92 5.59
C GLY A 115 10.74 -4.78 4.80
N GLY A 116 10.68 -3.83 3.88
CA GLY A 116 9.51 -3.62 3.05
C GLY A 116 9.74 -2.62 1.94
N VAL A 117 8.70 -2.45 1.12
CA VAL A 117 8.67 -1.51 0.01
C VAL A 117 7.36 -0.72 0.04
N LYS A 118 7.49 0.61 0.03
CA LYS A 118 6.43 1.57 -0.22
C LYS A 118 6.42 1.86 -1.71
N TYR A 119 5.30 1.63 -2.36
CA TYR A 119 5.20 1.83 -3.80
C TYR A 119 3.85 2.36 -4.22
N PRO A 120 3.80 2.85 -5.46
CA PRO A 120 2.59 3.31 -6.07
C PRO A 120 1.27 2.55 -5.93
N SER A 121 0.18 3.25 -5.57
CA SER A 121 -1.17 2.74 -5.82
C SER A 121 -1.71 3.21 -7.16
N VAL A 122 -1.47 2.38 -8.18
CA VAL A 122 -2.02 2.56 -9.53
C VAL A 122 -3.55 2.58 -9.53
N LYS A 123 -4.17 1.81 -8.61
CA LYS A 123 -5.62 1.68 -8.50
C LYS A 123 -6.31 2.95 -7.99
N SER A 124 -5.60 3.77 -7.21
CA SER A 124 -6.13 5.05 -6.72
C SER A 124 -5.68 6.23 -7.58
N ASP A 125 -5.36 6.00 -8.87
CA ASP A 125 -4.72 6.97 -9.77
C ASP A 125 -3.54 7.72 -9.10
N TYR A 126 -2.73 6.96 -8.36
CA TYR A 126 -1.52 7.42 -7.68
C TYR A 126 -1.73 8.39 -6.51
N LEU A 127 -2.98 8.59 -6.07
CA LEU A 127 -3.33 9.40 -4.90
C LEU A 127 -2.96 8.76 -3.55
N GLY A 128 -2.49 7.51 -3.56
CA GLY A 128 -2.06 6.77 -2.38
C GLY A 128 -0.86 5.87 -2.68
N TYR A 129 -0.47 5.10 -1.66
CA TYR A 129 0.63 4.16 -1.73
C TYR A 129 0.23 2.82 -1.13
N ASN A 130 0.82 1.78 -1.69
CA ASN A 130 0.86 0.45 -1.13
C ASN A 130 2.10 0.31 -0.25
N LEU A 131 2.00 -0.54 0.77
CA LEU A 131 3.11 -0.96 1.60
C LEU A 131 3.12 -2.49 1.62
N ALA A 132 4.20 -3.08 1.11
CA ALA A 132 4.46 -4.50 1.22
C ALA A 132 5.60 -4.72 2.20
N LEU A 133 5.41 -5.60 3.17
CA LEU A 133 6.36 -5.87 4.25
C LEU A 133 6.72 -7.36 4.25
N LEU A 134 7.95 -7.67 4.64
CA LEU A 134 8.33 -9.04 4.98
C LEU A 134 7.58 -9.49 6.24
N PRO A 135 7.12 -10.75 6.32
CA PRO A 135 6.40 -11.26 7.48
C PRO A 135 7.15 -11.05 8.81
N GLU A 136 8.44 -11.40 8.84
CA GLU A 136 9.31 -11.24 10.00
C GLU A 136 9.44 -9.77 10.42
N PHE A 137 9.49 -8.85 9.46
CA PHE A 137 9.58 -7.43 9.72
C PHE A 137 8.25 -6.86 10.24
N LEU A 138 7.12 -7.35 9.73
CA LEU A 138 5.80 -7.00 10.24
C LEU A 138 5.67 -7.44 11.71
N GLU A 139 5.98 -8.70 12.01
CA GLU A 139 5.88 -9.27 13.36
C GLU A 139 6.77 -8.53 14.36
N GLU A 140 7.98 -8.15 13.96
CA GLU A 140 8.94 -7.50 14.85
C GLU A 140 8.61 -6.01 15.08
N ASN A 141 8.13 -5.30 14.05
CA ASN A 141 8.02 -3.83 14.08
C ASN A 141 6.58 -3.31 14.20
N PHE A 142 5.57 -4.14 13.98
CA PHE A 142 4.17 -3.72 14.01
C PHE A 142 3.33 -4.51 15.03
N GLU A 143 2.25 -3.89 15.47
CA GLU A 143 1.24 -4.46 16.35
C GLU A 143 -0.14 -4.21 15.74
N LEU A 144 -0.96 -5.26 15.61
CA LEU A 144 -2.35 -5.10 15.21
C LEU A 144 -3.13 -4.55 16.41
N ALA A 145 -3.42 -3.25 16.38
CA ALA A 145 -4.01 -2.53 17.50
C ALA A 145 -5.54 -2.73 17.58
N ASN A 146 -6.20 -2.86 16.43
CA ASN A 146 -7.64 -3.04 16.36
C ASN A 146 -8.03 -3.68 15.02
N VAL A 147 -9.11 -4.46 15.03
CA VAL A 147 -9.82 -4.90 13.83
C VAL A 147 -11.29 -4.57 13.97
N SER A 148 -11.84 -3.82 13.01
CA SER A 148 -13.25 -3.44 12.97
C SER A 148 -13.95 -4.05 11.76
N LEU A 149 -15.20 -4.44 11.93
CA LEU A 149 -16.11 -4.76 10.84
C LEU A 149 -16.83 -3.48 10.43
N LEU A 150 -16.69 -3.13 9.16
CA LEU A 150 -17.35 -1.99 8.55
C LEU A 150 -18.55 -2.48 7.76
N GLU A 151 -19.69 -1.82 7.95
CA GLU A 151 -20.79 -1.84 7.00
C GLU A 151 -20.63 -0.66 6.05
N ILE A 152 -20.64 -0.95 4.75
CA ILE A 152 -20.49 0.05 3.70
C ILE A 152 -21.75 0.02 2.85
N ASP A 153 -22.48 1.13 2.85
CA ASP A 153 -23.67 1.34 2.03
C ASP A 153 -23.37 2.44 1.00
N LYS A 154 -23.23 2.01 -0.26
CA LYS A 154 -23.08 2.90 -1.40
C LYS A 154 -24.46 3.09 -2.03
N LYS A 155 -24.88 4.35 -2.16
CA LYS A 155 -26.10 4.76 -2.84
C LYS A 155 -25.76 5.82 -3.88
N GLY A 156 -25.62 5.40 -5.13
CA GLY A 156 -25.05 6.20 -6.19
C GLY A 156 -23.70 6.83 -5.80
N LYS A 157 -23.65 8.17 -5.75
CA LYS A 157 -22.44 8.94 -5.38
C LYS A 157 -22.23 9.08 -3.87
N SER A 158 -23.23 8.72 -3.06
CA SER A 158 -23.11 8.74 -1.60
C SER A 158 -22.53 7.42 -1.10
N THR A 159 -21.73 7.48 -0.04
CA THR A 159 -21.20 6.31 0.65
C THR A 159 -21.20 6.58 2.14
N THR A 160 -21.88 5.74 2.90
CA THR A 160 -21.77 5.70 4.36
C THR A 160 -20.91 4.52 4.76
N VAL A 161 -20.11 4.73 5.81
CA VAL A 161 -19.23 3.71 6.38
C VAL A 161 -19.43 3.75 7.88
N GLU A 162 -19.89 2.65 8.45
CA GLU A 162 -20.17 2.53 9.87
C GLU A 162 -19.40 1.34 10.45
N ILE A 163 -18.77 1.52 11.60
CA ILE A 163 -18.21 0.40 12.36
C ILE A 163 -19.38 -0.30 13.05
N VAL A 164 -19.65 -1.55 12.67
CA VAL A 164 -20.76 -2.33 13.21
C VAL A 164 -20.32 -3.37 14.24
N ASN A 165 -19.03 -3.70 14.27
CA ASN A 165 -18.48 -4.65 15.23
C ASN A 165 -16.97 -4.44 15.39
N ASN A 166 -16.41 -4.90 16.50
CA ASN A 166 -14.97 -4.89 16.76
C ASN A 166 -14.51 -6.27 17.23
N VAL A 167 -13.26 -6.61 16.92
CA VAL A 167 -12.59 -7.76 17.50
C VAL A 167 -12.19 -7.43 18.94
N VAL A 168 -12.57 -8.31 19.88
CA VAL A 168 -12.21 -8.20 21.30
C VAL A 168 -11.07 -9.14 21.69
N ASP A 169 -10.83 -10.18 20.90
CA ASP A 169 -9.69 -11.08 21.05
C ASP A 169 -9.17 -11.48 19.67
N PHE A 170 -7.88 -11.26 19.43
CA PHE A 170 -7.23 -11.62 18.17
C PHE A 170 -6.87 -13.11 18.09
N GLY A 171 -7.01 -13.85 19.20
CA GLY A 171 -6.60 -15.24 19.30
C GLY A 171 -5.10 -15.44 19.15
N GLU A 172 -4.66 -16.70 19.25
CA GLU A 172 -3.25 -17.03 19.11
C GLU A 172 -2.77 -16.82 17.68
N ASN A 173 -1.63 -16.13 17.53
CA ASN A 173 -1.00 -15.82 16.24
C ASN A 173 -1.92 -15.10 15.24
N LEU A 174 -2.83 -14.24 15.75
CA LEU A 174 -3.80 -13.49 14.95
C LEU A 174 -4.73 -14.40 14.14
N LYS A 175 -5.14 -15.53 14.73
CA LYS A 175 -6.08 -16.49 14.14
C LYS A 175 -7.34 -16.58 14.99
N ASN A 176 -8.47 -16.81 14.34
CA ASN A 176 -9.77 -17.02 14.98
C ASN A 176 -10.21 -15.83 15.84
N PHE A 177 -10.35 -14.66 15.21
CA PHE A 177 -10.83 -13.45 15.88
C PHE A 177 -12.17 -13.68 16.55
N THR A 178 -12.28 -13.24 17.81
CA THR A 178 -13.56 -13.18 18.52
C THR A 178 -14.11 -11.77 18.43
N TRP A 179 -15.32 -11.65 17.91
CA TRP A 179 -16.02 -10.38 17.75
C TRP A 179 -16.83 -10.03 19.01
N GLU A 180 -17.01 -8.74 19.26
CA GLU A 180 -17.83 -8.21 20.36
C GLU A 180 -19.29 -8.69 20.24
N ASN A 181 -19.89 -8.54 19.06
CA ASN A 181 -21.14 -9.20 18.73
C ASN A 181 -20.87 -10.60 18.17
N LYS A 182 -21.34 -11.63 18.89
CA LYS A 182 -21.16 -13.06 18.57
C LYS A 182 -21.95 -13.54 17.36
N ASP A 183 -22.91 -12.77 16.87
CA ASP A 183 -23.62 -13.08 15.63
C ASP A 183 -22.69 -13.06 14.40
N PHE A 184 -21.47 -12.54 14.55
CA PHE A 184 -20.42 -12.47 13.53
C PHE A 184 -19.25 -13.46 13.74
N ASN A 185 -19.33 -14.33 14.75
CA ASN A 185 -18.32 -15.38 14.99
C ASN A 185 -18.52 -16.60 14.08
#